data_AF-S4PSJ7-F1
#
_entry.id   AF-S4PSJ7-F1
#
_cell.length_a   1.000
_cell.length_b   1.000
_cell.length_c   1.000
_cell.angle_alpha   90.00
_cell.angle_beta   90.00
_cell.angle_gamma   90.00
#
_symmetry.space_group_name_H-M   'P 1'
#
loop_
_entity.id
_entity.type
_entity.pdbx_description
1 polymer ?
#
loop_
_entity_poly.entity_id
_entity_poly.type
_entity_poly.pdbx_seq_one_letter_code
_entity_poly.pdbx_strand_id
1 'polypeptide(L)'
;MDVISISQALQIAGRAGRYGSAWETGFVTTYKPEDLATLKTLLAQPPDPITQAGLHPTAEQMELYAYHLPHATLSSLMDIFVHL
;
A
#
# COMPACT_ATOMS: atom_id res chain seq x y z
N MET A 1 2.93 3.47 -19.54
CA MET A 1 3.63 2.36 -18.86
C MET A 1 3.32 2.54 -17.40
N ASP A 2 2.62 1.58 -16.78
CA ASP A 2 2.37 1.64 -15.34
C ASP A 2 3.68 1.36 -14.62
N VAL A 3 4.14 2.36 -13.86
CA VAL A 3 5.37 2.28 -13.07
C VAL A 3 4.97 2.02 -11.62
N ILE A 4 5.65 1.08 -10.96
CA ILE A 4 5.45 0.80 -9.54
C ILE A 4 5.83 2.01 -8.69
N SER A 5 5.27 2.12 -7.48
CA SER A 5 5.59 3.23 -6.58
C SER A 5 7.03 3.17 -6.06
N ILE A 6 7.56 4.30 -5.61
CA ILE A 6 8.89 4.40 -4.98
C ILE A 6 9.02 3.41 -3.81
N SER A 7 8.01 3.37 -2.94
CA SER A 7 7.96 2.44 -1.80
C SER A 7 8.03 0.97 -2.23
N GLN A 8 7.29 0.61 -3.29
CA GLN A 8 7.32 -0.76 -3.83
C GLN A 8 8.69 -1.10 -4.41
N ALA A 9 9.28 -0.19 -5.18
CA ALA A 9 10.61 -0.38 -5.78
C ALA A 9 11.68 -0.58 -4.69
N LEU A 10 11.70 0.25 -3.65
CA LEU A 10 12.64 0.14 -2.53
C LEU A 10 12.44 -1.15 -1.73
N GLN A 11 11.19 -1.54 -1.46
CA GLN A 11 10.89 -2.79 -0.75
C GLN A 11 11.38 -4.04 -1.50
N ILE A 12 11.23 -4.05 -2.84
CA ILE A 12 11.70 -5.15 -3.68
C ILE A 12 13.23 -5.14 -3.78
N ALA A 13 13.82 -3.98 -4.09
CA ALA A 13 15.26 -3.80 -4.21
C ALA A 13 16.02 -4.18 -2.93
N GLY A 14 15.50 -3.80 -1.76
CA GLY A 14 16.08 -4.09 -0.45
C GLY A 14 16.06 -5.57 -0.05
N ARG A 15 15.54 -6.48 -0.88
CA ARG A 15 15.63 -7.93 -0.65
C ARG A 15 16.99 -8.51 -1.04
N ALA A 16 17.73 -7.87 -1.95
CA ALA A 16 19.08 -8.30 -2.31
C ALA A 16 20.10 -7.91 -1.23
N GLY A 17 21.02 -8.81 -0.87
CA GLY A 17 22.09 -8.49 0.09
C GLY A 17 21.64 -8.41 1.57
N ARG A 18 20.57 -9.10 1.96
CA ARG A 18 20.10 -9.12 3.36
C ARG A 18 21.14 -9.76 4.28
N TYR A 19 21.15 -9.29 5.53
CA TYR A 19 21.91 -9.91 6.61
C TYR A 19 21.60 -11.42 6.70
N GLY A 20 22.65 -12.23 6.83
CA GLY A 20 22.55 -13.70 6.87
C GLY A 20 22.42 -14.36 5.50
N SER A 21 22.48 -13.62 4.39
CA SER A 21 22.61 -14.22 3.06
C SER A 21 24.06 -14.59 2.75
N ALA A 22 24.28 -15.48 1.77
CA ALA A 22 25.63 -15.85 1.34
C ALA A 22 26.43 -14.68 0.74
N TRP A 23 25.76 -13.59 0.38
CA TRP A 23 26.36 -12.44 -0.30
C TRP A 23 25.98 -11.14 0.41
N GLU A 24 26.96 -10.44 0.96
CA GLU A 24 26.74 -9.19 1.70
C GLU A 24 26.29 -8.03 0.80
N THR A 25 26.58 -8.08 -0.50
CA THR A 25 26.24 -7.02 -1.46
C THR A 25 25.10 -7.46 -2.38
N GLY A 26 24.03 -6.65 -2.43
CA GLY A 26 22.90 -6.84 -3.34
C GLY A 26 23.01 -5.99 -4.61
N PHE A 27 22.52 -6.52 -5.73
CA PHE A 27 22.42 -5.80 -7.00
C PHE A 27 20.99 -5.86 -7.51
N VAL A 28 20.55 -4.79 -8.19
CA VAL A 28 19.21 -4.67 -8.76
C VAL A 28 19.33 -4.09 -10.16
N THR A 29 18.60 -4.66 -11.11
CA THR A 29 18.57 -4.23 -12.51
C THR A 29 17.19 -4.49 -13.10
N THR A 30 16.91 -3.92 -14.26
CA THR A 30 15.72 -4.22 -15.06
C THR A 30 16.03 -5.31 -16.09
N TYR A 31 14.98 -6.00 -16.57
CA TYR A 31 15.12 -6.95 -17.67
C TYR A 31 15.38 -6.25 -19.00
N LYS A 32 14.64 -5.16 -19.26
CA LYS A 32 14.81 -4.34 -20.46
C LYS A 32 15.74 -3.16 -20.18
N PRO A 33 16.74 -2.89 -21.04
CA PRO A 33 17.68 -1.79 -20.86
C PRO A 33 17.02 -0.41 -20.77
N GLU A 34 15.94 -0.18 -21.53
CA GLU A 34 15.20 1.08 -21.55
C GLU A 34 14.55 1.43 -20.20
N ASP A 35 14.24 0.43 -19.37
CA ASP A 35 13.59 0.64 -18.07
C ASP A 35 14.60 1.02 -16.96
N LEU A 36 15.90 0.85 -17.21
CA LEU A 36 16.94 1.02 -16.19
C LEU A 36 17.04 2.47 -15.70
N ALA A 37 16.82 3.44 -16.59
CA ALA A 37 16.79 4.85 -16.22
C ALA A 37 15.65 5.15 -15.25
N THR A 38 14.47 4.59 -15.49
CA THR A 38 13.29 4.71 -14.62
C THR A 38 13.57 4.09 -13.25
N LEU A 39 14.13 2.88 -13.20
CA LEU A 39 14.49 2.22 -11.94
C LEU A 39 15.46 3.07 -11.10
N LYS A 40 16.51 3.63 -11.72
CA LYS A 40 17.47 4.50 -11.02
C LYS A 40 16.77 5.72 -10.42
N THR A 41 15.88 6.36 -11.19
CA THR A 41 15.10 7.51 -10.73
C THR A 41 14.18 7.17 -9.55
N LEU A 42 13.55 5.99 -9.55
CA LEU A 42 12.71 5.54 -8.43
C LEU A 42 13.54 5.28 -7.16
N LEU A 43 14.67 4.58 -7.27
CA LEU A 43 15.50 4.21 -6.12
C LEU A 43 16.25 5.40 -5.50
N ALA A 44 16.45 6.49 -6.24
CA ALA A 44 17.09 7.70 -5.75
C ALA A 44 16.15 8.63 -4.98
N GLN A 45 14.83 8.44 -5.09
CA GLN A 45 13.84 9.30 -4.45
C GLN A 45 13.40 8.75 -3.08
N PRO A 46 13.22 9.61 -2.07
CA PRO A 46 12.58 9.21 -0.83
C PRO A 46 11.07 8.98 -1.04
N PRO A 47 10.45 8.00 -0.35
CA PRO A 47 9.00 7.89 -0.31
C PRO A 47 8.34 9.12 0.30
N ASP A 48 7.18 9.50 -0.21
CA ASP A 48 6.36 10.54 0.39
C ASP A 48 5.90 10.14 1.81
N PRO A 49 5.82 11.11 2.74
CA PRO A 49 5.32 10.83 4.08
C PRO A 49 3.83 10.43 4.04
N ILE A 50 3.47 9.44 4.85
CA ILE A 50 2.07 9.07 5.06
C ILE A 50 1.34 10.20 5.81
N THR A 51 0.23 10.67 5.26
CA THR A 51 -0.50 11.84 5.80
C THR A 51 -1.71 11.47 6.64
N GLN A 52 -2.20 10.23 6.53
CA GLN A 52 -3.44 9.78 7.14
C GLN A 52 -3.33 8.33 7.60
N ALA A 53 -4.13 7.97 8.61
CA ALA A 53 -4.33 6.61 9.04
C ALA A 53 -5.77 6.18 8.72
N GLY A 54 -5.94 4.94 8.26
CA GLY A 54 -7.25 4.37 8.02
C GLY A 54 -7.97 4.05 9.34
N LEU A 55 -9.24 4.43 9.42
CA LEU A 55 -10.17 4.01 10.47
C LEU A 55 -11.25 3.14 9.83
N HIS A 56 -11.83 2.23 10.60
CA HIS A 56 -12.96 1.42 10.16
C HIS A 56 -14.06 1.42 11.23
N PRO A 57 -15.34 1.26 10.85
CA PRO A 57 -16.43 1.14 11.81
C PRO A 57 -16.24 -0.07 12.72
N THR A 58 -16.56 0.08 14.01
CA THR A 58 -16.61 -1.05 14.95
C THR A 58 -17.91 -1.83 14.79
N ALA A 59 -17.92 -3.07 15.28
CA ALA A 59 -19.11 -3.91 15.24
C ALA A 59 -20.29 -3.26 16.01
N GLU A 60 -20.01 -2.62 17.14
CA GLU A 60 -20.99 -1.92 17.97
C GLU A 60 -21.59 -0.70 17.25
N GLN A 61 -20.79 0.04 16.50
CA GLN A 61 -21.29 1.15 15.66
C GLN A 61 -22.21 0.64 14.56
N MET A 62 -21.85 -0.49 13.94
CA MET A 62 -22.68 -1.13 12.91
C MET A 62 -23.99 -1.69 13.49
N GLU A 63 -23.95 -2.28 14.68
CA GLU A 63 -25.14 -2.76 15.39
C GLU A 63 -26.11 -1.62 15.71
N LEU A 64 -25.61 -0.49 16.21
CA LEU A 64 -26.41 0.69 16.48
C LEU A 64 -27.13 1.20 15.21
N TYR A 65 -26.41 1.23 14.09
CA TYR A 65 -26.96 1.63 12.79
C TYR A 65 -28.03 0.65 12.31
N ALA A 66 -27.81 -0.65 12.44
CA ALA A 66 -28.80 -1.68 12.10
C ALA A 66 -30.08 -1.54 12.95
N TYR A 67 -29.95 -1.16 14.21
CA TYR A 67 -31.10 -0.89 15.08
C TYR A 67 -31.94 0.31 14.57
N HIS A 68 -31.29 1.37 14.09
CA HIS A 68 -31.97 2.59 13.62
C HIS A 68 -32.47 2.47 12.18
N LEU A 69 -31.87 1.58 11.37
CA LEU A 69 -32.18 1.34 9.98
C LEU A 69 -32.47 -0.16 9.74
N PRO A 70 -33.58 -0.70 10.29
CA PRO A 70 -33.84 -2.15 10.35
C PRO A 70 -34.08 -2.81 9.00
N HIS A 71 -34.32 -2.03 7.94
CA HIS A 71 -34.53 -2.52 6.58
C HIS A 71 -33.31 -2.33 5.67
N ALA A 72 -32.25 -1.68 6.15
CA ALA A 72 -31.02 -1.53 5.40
C ALA A 72 -30.21 -2.83 5.43
N THR A 73 -29.62 -3.20 4.29
CA THR A 73 -28.66 -4.31 4.24
C THR A 73 -27.34 -3.90 4.87
N LEU A 74 -26.53 -4.87 5.31
CA LEU A 74 -25.20 -4.57 5.87
C LEU A 74 -24.32 -3.74 4.91
N SER A 75 -24.37 -4.01 3.61
CA SER A 75 -23.65 -3.20 2.61
C SER A 75 -24.12 -1.75 2.63
N SER A 76 -25.44 -1.53 2.64
CA SER A 76 -25.99 -0.18 2.71
C SER A 76 -25.63 0.53 4.01
N LEU A 77 -25.58 -0.17 5.14
CA LEU A 77 -25.15 0.41 6.41
C LEU A 77 -23.68 0.85 6.37
N MET A 78 -22.80 0.05 5.76
CA MET A 78 -21.38 0.40 5.58
C MET A 78 -21.22 1.63 4.69
N ASP A 79 -21.96 1.69 3.58
CA ASP A 79 -21.94 2.84 2.68
C ASP A 79 -22.42 4.11 3.39
N ILE A 80 -23.54 4.01 4.14
CA ILE A 80 -24.09 5.12 4.94
C ILE A 80 -23.08 5.59 5.99
N PHE A 81 -22.40 4.69 6.69
CA PHE A 81 -21.39 5.04 7.70
C PHE A 81 -20.18 5.77 7.08
N VAL A 82 -19.74 5.36 5.88
CA VAL A 82 -18.59 5.97 5.20
C VAL A 82 -18.93 7.34 4.61
N HIS A 83 -20.21 7.64 4.35
CA HIS A 83 -20.65 8.86 3.67
C HIS A 83 -21.34 9.90 4.59
N LEU A 84 -21.58 9.56 5.87
CA LEU A 84 -22.06 10.47 6.92
C LEU A 84 -20.89 11.11 7.68
#